data_AF-A0A534DQG2-F1
#
_entry.id   AF-A0A534DQG2-F1
#
_cell.length_a   1.000
_cell.length_b   1.000
_cell.length_c   1.000
_cell.angle_alpha   90.00
_cell.angle_beta   90.00
_cell.angle_gamma   90.00
#
_symmetry.space_group_name_H-M   'P 1'
#
loop_
_entity.id
_entity.type
_entity.pdbx_description
1 polymer ?
#
loop_
_entity_poly.entity_id
_entity_poly.type
_entity_poly.pdbx_seq_one_letter_code
_entity_poly.pdbx_strand_id
1 'polypeptide(L)' 'MFTKLSLKNQVDDLLAQFKAFHNGGARVPLGELRQKFELLLVKVVTLLQDDDPSLAAAVSSSREPIWDVLSDPKKFATI' A
#
# COMPACT_ATOMS: atom_id res chain seq x y z
N MET A 1 17.00 -10.78 -2.48
CA MET A 1 16.90 -9.47 -3.14
C MET A 1 15.48 -9.24 -3.59
N PHE A 2 14.84 -8.14 -3.16
CA PHE A 2 13.56 -7.71 -3.69
C PHE A 2 13.78 -7.02 -5.03
N THR A 3 13.08 -7.42 -6.07
CA THR A 3 13.19 -6.77 -7.39
C THR A 3 12.13 -5.69 -7.54
N LYS A 4 12.44 -4.61 -8.27
CA LYS A 4 11.46 -3.54 -8.58
C LYS A 4 10.17 -4.09 -9.21
N LEU A 5 10.27 -5.15 -10.01
CA LEU A 5 9.13 -5.83 -10.63
C LEU A 5 8.22 -6.53 -9.59
N SER A 6 8.81 -7.22 -8.61
CA SER A 6 8.03 -7.88 -7.55
C SER A 6 7.28 -6.87 -6.68
N LEU A 7 7.89 -5.71 -6.42
CA LEU A 7 7.25 -4.62 -5.67
C LEU A 7 6.06 -4.06 -6.43
N LYS A 8 6.22 -3.77 -7.73
CA LYS A 8 5.12 -3.28 -8.57
C LYS A 8 3.93 -4.24 -8.53
N ASN A 9 4.17 -5.53 -8.72
CA ASN A 9 3.10 -6.53 -8.69
C ASN A 9 2.37 -6.55 -7.34
N GLN A 10 3.09 -6.44 -6.22
CA GLN A 10 2.47 -6.38 -4.89
C GLN A 10 1.63 -5.11 -4.67
N VAL A 11 2.02 -3.97 -5.25
CA VAL A 11 1.21 -2.75 -5.24
C VAL A 11 -0.06 -2.95 -6.05
N ASP A 12 0.05 -3.44 -7.28
CA ASP A 12 -1.09 -3.67 -8.17
C ASP A 12 -2.10 -4.66 -7.54
N ASP A 13 -1.60 -5.76 -6.96
CA ASP A 13 -2.41 -6.77 -6.28
C ASP A 13 -3.13 -6.19 -5.05
N LEU A 14 -2.47 -5.31 -4.29
CA LEU A 14 -3.08 -4.66 -3.14
C LEU A 14 -4.19 -3.69 -3.57
N LEU A 15 -3.95 -2.88 -4.61
CA LEU A 15 -4.96 -1.96 -5.16
C LEU A 15 -6.17 -2.72 -5.73
N ALA A 16 -5.94 -3.84 -6.41
CA ALA A 16 -7.02 -4.70 -6.89
C ALA A 16 -7.89 -5.24 -5.74
N GLN A 17 -7.28 -5.61 -4.61
CA GLN A 17 -8.01 -6.06 -3.42
C GLN A 17 -8.81 -4.94 -2.76
N PHE A 18 -8.28 -3.71 -2.66
CA PHE A 18 -9.04 -2.54 -2.19
C PHE A 18 -10.22 -2.25 -3.10
N LYS A 19 -10.03 -2.29 -4.42
CA LYS A 19 -11.10 -2.11 -5.39
C LYS A 19 -12.21 -3.16 -5.21
N ALA A 20 -11.85 -4.43 -5.04
CA ALA A 20 -12.81 -5.49 -4.79
C ALA A 20 -13.56 -5.30 -3.46
N PHE A 21 -12.86 -4.83 -2.42
CA PHE A 21 -13.44 -4.52 -1.10
C PHE A 21 -14.47 -3.40 -1.18
N HIS A 22 -14.11 -2.27 -1.80
CA HIS A 22 -15.00 -1.11 -1.95
C HIS A 22 -16.20 -1.39 -2.85
N ASN A 23 -16.07 -2.31 -3.80
CA ASN A 23 -17.18 -2.76 -4.65
C ASN A 23 -18.11 -3.79 -3.96
N GLY A 24 -17.90 -4.10 -2.68
CA GLY A 24 -18.69 -5.10 -1.94
C GLY A 24 -18.44 -6.55 -2.36
N GLY A 25 -17.40 -6.79 -3.17
CA GLY A 25 -17.08 -8.10 -3.73
C GLY A 25 -16.03 -8.90 -2.96
N ALA A 26 -15.32 -8.29 -2.00
CA ALA A 26 -14.23 -8.96 -1.29
C ALA A 26 -14.71 -9.70 -0.02
N ARG A 27 -14.21 -10.93 0.15
CA ARG A 27 -14.24 -11.69 1.42
C ARG A 27 -13.21 -11.19 2.44
N VAL A 28 -12.27 -10.36 2.02
CA VAL A 28 -11.14 -9.91 2.83
C VAL A 28 -11.57 -8.73 3.70
N PRO A 29 -11.46 -8.82 5.04
CA PRO A 29 -11.79 -7.71 5.92
C PRO A 29 -10.77 -6.56 5.78
N LEU A 30 -11.22 -5.32 6.01
CA LEU A 30 -10.36 -4.13 5.93
C LEU A 30 -9.11 -4.23 6.81
N GLY A 31 -9.19 -4.91 7.96
CA GLY A 31 -8.06 -5.16 8.83
C GLY A 31 -6.95 -6.00 8.17
N GLU A 32 -7.31 -6.97 7.32
CA GLU A 32 -6.33 -7.75 6.57
C GLU A 32 -5.71 -6.91 5.45
N LEU A 33 -6.49 -6.04 4.79
CA LEU A 33 -5.95 -5.06 3.84
C LEU A 33 -4.96 -4.11 4.51
N ARG A 34 -5.22 -3.69 5.75
CA ARG A 34 -4.26 -2.89 6.53
C ARG A 34 -2.96 -3.64 6.75
N GLN A 35 -3.01 -4.91 7.17
CA GLN A 35 -1.80 -5.70 7.36
C GLN A 35 -0.99 -5.84 6.07
N LYS A 36 -1.65 -6.10 4.93
CA LYS A 36 -0.98 -6.19 3.63
C LYS A 36 -0.35 -4.85 3.21
N PHE A 37 -1.03 -3.74 3.44
CA PHE A 37 -0.52 -2.39 3.23
C PHE A 37 0.73 -2.12 4.08
N GLU A 38 0.68 -2.37 5.39
CA GLU A 38 1.81 -2.13 6.29
C GLU A 38 3.04 -2.96 5.91
N LEU A 39 2.84 -4.24 5.55
CA LEU A 39 3.91 -5.12 5.08
C LEU A 39 4.54 -4.62 3.77
N LEU A 40 3.72 -4.13 2.84
CA LEU A 40 4.21 -3.56 1.59
C LEU A 40 4.99 -2.27 1.85
N LEU A 41 4.49 -1.41 2.73
CA LEU A 41 5.15 -0.16 3.09
C LEU A 41 6.52 -0.40 3.72
N VAL A 42 6.64 -1.38 4.61
CA VAL A 42 7.95 -1.79 5.17
C VAL A 42 8.91 -2.21 4.07
N LYS A 43 8.47 -3.01 3.09
CA LYS A 43 9.32 -3.41 1.95
C LYS A 43 9.76 -2.21 1.12
N VAL A 44 8.87 -1.26 0.84
CA VAL A 44 9.20 -0.02 0.12
C VAL A 44 10.27 0.75 0.89
N VAL A 45 10.05 0.96 2.19
CA VAL A 45 10.99 1.70 3.04
C VAL A 45 12.35 1.01 3.11
N THR A 46 12.40 -0.30 3.31
CA THR A 46 13.67 -1.06 3.33
C THR A 46 14.43 -0.96 2.01
N LEU A 47 13.72 -0.91 0.87
CA LEU A 47 14.38 -0.72 -0.43
C LEU A 47 14.93 0.70 -0.59
N LEU A 48 14.23 1.69 -0.06
CA LEU A 48 14.64 3.10 -0.16
C LEU A 48 15.70 3.48 0.88
N GLN A 49 15.80 2.76 2.01
CA GLN A 49 16.70 3.12 3.10
C GLN A 49 18.17 3.26 2.66
N ASP A 50 18.61 2.41 1.74
CA ASP A 50 20.00 2.40 1.26
C ASP A 50 20.24 3.40 0.10
N ASP A 51 19.26 3.61 -0.78
CA ASP A 51 19.42 4.41 -2.01
C ASP A 51 18.88 5.86 -1.86
N ASP A 52 17.81 6.07 -1.10
CA ASP A 52 17.13 7.36 -0.90
C ASP A 52 16.46 7.44 0.50
N PRO A 53 17.24 7.70 1.56
CA PRO A 53 16.73 7.75 2.93
C PRO A 53 15.74 8.89 3.17
N SER A 54 15.83 9.98 2.39
CA SER A 54 14.88 11.10 2.48
C SER A 54 13.51 10.67 1.97
N LEU A 55 13.45 9.96 0.84
CA LEU A 55 12.20 9.38 0.34
C LEU A 55 11.67 8.28 1.26
N ALA A 56 12.55 7.45 1.83
CA ALA A 56 12.15 6.44 2.82
C ALA A 56 11.45 7.07 4.05
N ALA A 57 11.98 8.19 4.55
CA ALA A 57 11.39 8.94 5.65
C ALA A 57 10.04 9.56 5.27
N ALA A 58 9.96 10.18 4.08
CA ALA A 58 8.71 10.78 3.58
C ALA A 58 7.60 9.74 3.35
N VAL A 59 7.95 8.55 2.84
CA VAL A 59 7.02 7.43 2.69
C VAL A 59 6.54 6.93 4.05
N SER A 60 7.46 6.81 5.01
CA SER A 60 7.13 6.38 6.38
C SER A 60 6.20 7.37 7.09
N SER A 61 6.45 8.68 6.96
CA SER A 61 5.59 9.72 7.55
C SER A 61 4.22 9.81 6.87
N SER A 62 4.14 9.42 5.60
CA SER A 62 2.89 9.43 4.82
C SER A 62 2.05 8.16 4.99
N ARG A 63 2.44 7.23 5.87
CA ARG A 63 1.72 5.98 6.13
C ARG A 63 0.23 6.17 6.40
N GLU A 64 -0.11 6.99 7.39
CA GLU A 64 -1.50 7.21 7.77
C GLU A 64 -2.28 8.00 6.70
N PRO A 65 -1.73 9.06 6.09
CA PRO A 65 -2.34 9.69 4.92
C PRO A 65 -2.62 8.74 3.76
N ILE A 66 -1.67 7.85 3.42
CA ILE A 66 -1.87 6.86 2.35
C ILE A 66 -2.97 5.87 2.75
N TRP A 67 -2.96 5.39 4.00
CA TRP A 67 -4.00 4.50 4.49
C TRP A 67 -5.39 5.13 4.47
N ASP A 68 -5.51 6.39 4.88
CA ASP A 68 -6.76 7.16 4.86
C ASP A 68 -7.34 7.25 3.43
N VAL A 69 -6.47 7.43 2.43
CA VAL A 69 -6.87 7.41 1.01
C VAL A 69 -7.30 6.00 0.57
N LEU A 70 -6.56 4.96 0.95
CA LEU A 70 -6.85 3.58 0.52
C LEU A 70 -8.11 2.99 1.17
N SER A 71 -8.36 3.34 2.43
CA SER A 71 -9.45 2.78 3.24
C SER A 71 -10.79 3.51 3.06
N ASP A 72 -10.80 4.72 2.52
CA ASP A 72 -12.01 5.46 2.19
C ASP A 72 -12.42 5.19 0.72
N PRO A 73 -13.61 4.64 0.43
CA PRO A 73 -14.03 4.33 -0.93
C PRO A 73 -14.13 5.56 -1.84
N LYS A 74 -14.49 6.73 -1.28
CA LYS A 74 -14.61 7.98 -2.05
C LYS A 74 -13.25 8.53 -2.41
N LYS A 75 -12.29 8.50 -1.46
CA LYS A 75 -10.90 8.90 -1.75
C LYS A 75 -10.24 7.91 -2.70
N PHE A 76 -10.45 6.62 -2.49
CA PHE A 76 -9.93 5.57 -3.36
C PHE A 76 -10.40 5.67 -4.81
N ALA A 77 -11.63 6.13 -5.05
CA ALA A 77 -12.15 6.34 -6.40
C ALA A 77 -11.44 7.47 -7.19
N THR A 78 -10.58 8.26 -6.54
CA THR A 78 -9.84 9.37 -7.17
C THR A 78 -8.41 9.01 -7.58
N ILE A 79 -7.97 7.77 -7.31
CA ILE A 79 -6.62 7.27 -7.59
C ILE A 79 -6.56 6.58 -8.96
#